data_AF-A0A383E831-F1
#
_entry.id   AF-A0A383E831-F1
#
_cell.length_a   1.000
_cell.length_b   1.000
_cell.length_c   1.000
_cell.angle_alpha   90.00
_cell.angle_beta   90.00
_cell.angle_gamma   90.00
#
_symmetry.space_group_name_H-M   'P 1'
#
loop_
_entity.id
_entity.type
_entity.pdbx_description
1 polymer ?
#
loop_
_entity_poly.entity_id
_entity_poly.type
_entity_poly.pdbx_seq_one_letter_code
_entity_poly.pdbx_strand_id
1 'polypeptide(L)'
;GLEWFDRFSTATQGKPFVELTAGLQDGVLSALDNRQNPPEWPGDASMTSRAWLRHMIEHTMEGMFSDPIHGGNSNEVGWKLINFPGLKPFGYDPPFGYYDAIIPELEYPPFVPYTGPGREG
;
A
#
# COMPACT_ATOMS: atom_id res chain seq x y z
N GLY A 1 -1.95 17.80 -3.96
CA GLY A 1 -2.79 17.32 -2.86
C GLY A 1 -2.35 17.95 -1.55
N LEU A 2 -1.20 17.56 -1.01
CA LEU A 2 -0.71 18.03 0.30
C LEU A 2 -0.56 19.56 0.40
N GLU A 3 -0.01 20.21 -0.63
CA GLU A 3 0.09 21.68 -0.64
C GLU A 3 -1.29 22.36 -0.54
N TRP A 4 -2.30 21.82 -1.21
CA TRP A 4 -3.66 22.35 -1.18
C TRP A 4 -4.33 22.12 0.17
N PHE A 5 -4.07 20.97 0.79
CA PHE A 5 -4.50 20.68 2.15
C PHE A 5 -3.89 21.65 3.17
N ASP A 6 -2.59 21.93 3.07
CA ASP A 6 -1.92 22.85 4.00
C ASP A 6 -2.33 24.32 3.79
N ARG A 7 -2.56 24.71 2.53
CA ARG A 7 -3.18 26.00 2.20
C ARG A 7 -4.59 26.11 2.78
N PHE A 8 -5.41 25.06 2.70
CA PHE A 8 -6.74 25.05 3.30
C PHE A 8 -6.71 25.18 4.82
N SER A 9 -5.79 24.47 5.48
CA SER A 9 -5.56 24.63 6.92
C SER A 9 -5.18 26.07 7.26
N THR A 10 -4.27 26.66 6.49
CA THR A 10 -3.85 28.05 6.69
C THR A 10 -4.98 29.04 6.44
N ALA A 11 -5.81 28.82 5.42
CA ALA A 11 -6.94 29.68 5.08
C ALA A 11 -8.06 29.63 6.13
N THR A 12 -8.34 28.45 6.71
CA THR A 12 -9.44 28.27 7.67
C THR A 12 -9.03 28.46 9.12
N GLN A 13 -7.78 28.13 9.49
CA GLN A 13 -7.29 28.13 10.87
C GLN A 13 -6.11 29.10 11.11
N GLY A 14 -5.57 29.72 10.05
CA GLY A 14 -4.48 30.68 10.14
C GLY A 14 -3.08 30.07 10.30
N LYS A 15 -2.95 28.74 10.29
CA LYS A 15 -1.68 28.01 10.46
C LYS A 15 -1.61 26.73 9.59
N PRO A 16 -0.39 26.26 9.27
CA PRO A 16 -0.18 24.93 8.69
C PRO A 16 -0.81 23.83 9.54
N PHE A 17 -1.26 22.75 8.91
CA PHE A 17 -2.02 21.68 9.59
C PHE A 17 -1.24 21.05 10.75
N VAL A 18 0.07 20.88 10.56
CA VAL A 18 0.99 20.28 11.54
C VAL A 18 1.19 21.14 12.79
N GLU A 19 0.87 22.44 12.74
CA GLU A 19 0.99 23.37 13.86
C GLU A 19 -0.32 23.55 14.64
N LEU A 20 -1.40 22.91 14.18
CA LEU A 20 -2.70 22.97 14.83
C LEU A 20 -2.79 22.05 16.06
N THR A 21 -3.62 22.44 17.02
CA THR A 21 -4.03 21.52 18.09
C THR A 21 -4.90 20.39 17.52
N ALA A 22 -4.92 19.22 18.18
CA ALA A 22 -5.71 18.06 17.73
C ALA A 22 -7.17 18.40 17.39
N GLY A 23 -7.89 19.16 18.22
CA GLY A 23 -9.29 19.52 17.92
C GLY A 23 -9.47 20.40 16.68
N LEU A 24 -8.47 21.23 16.35
CA LEU A 24 -8.50 22.03 15.11
C LEU A 24 -8.13 21.16 13.89
N GLN A 25 -7.21 20.20 14.05
CA GLN A 25 -6.92 19.21 13.02
C GLN A 25 -8.17 18.39 12.68
N ASP A 26 -8.89 17.91 13.69
CA ASP A 26 -10.16 17.18 13.51
C ASP A 26 -11.19 18.03 12.77
N GLY A 27 -11.28 19.33 13.09
CA GLY A 27 -12.16 20.27 12.39
C GLY A 27 -11.84 20.39 10.90
N VAL A 28 -10.56 20.54 10.54
CA VAL A 28 -10.11 20.60 9.15
C VAL A 28 -10.44 19.30 8.41
N LEU A 29 -10.13 18.15 9.00
CA LEU A 29 -10.42 16.84 8.39
C LEU A 29 -11.93 16.60 8.23
N SER A 30 -12.73 17.00 9.22
CA SER A 30 -14.18 16.91 9.17
C SER A 30 -14.78 17.78 8.07
N ALA A 31 -14.24 18.99 7.85
CA ALA A 31 -14.69 19.85 6.76
C ALA A 31 -14.47 19.21 5.38
N LEU A 32 -13.31 18.57 5.17
CA LEU A 32 -13.01 17.85 3.93
C LEU A 32 -13.96 16.64 3.74
N ASP A 33 -14.23 15.84 4.77
CA ASP A 33 -15.15 14.69 4.64
C ASP A 33 -16.60 15.12 4.37
N ASN A 34 -17.02 16.27 4.91
CA ASN A 34 -18.34 16.85 4.68
C ASN A 34 -18.48 17.52 3.30
N ARG A 35 -17.50 17.36 2.39
CA ARG A 35 -17.50 17.94 1.04
C ARG A 35 -17.63 19.46 1.04
N GLN A 36 -17.15 20.12 2.08
CA GLN A 36 -16.95 21.56 2.06
C GLN A 36 -15.69 21.80 1.23
N ASN A 37 -15.83 21.67 -0.09
CA ASN A 37 -14.72 21.85 -1.01
C ASN A 37 -14.12 23.23 -0.76
N PRO A 38 -12.84 23.30 -0.35
CA PRO A 38 -12.16 24.56 -0.18
C PRO A 38 -12.29 25.39 -1.46
N PRO A 39 -12.56 26.70 -1.38
CA PRO A 39 -12.65 27.56 -2.56
C PRO A 39 -11.45 27.44 -3.50
N GLU A 40 -10.29 27.17 -2.92
CA GLU A 40 -9.01 27.01 -3.61
C GLU A 40 -8.71 25.57 -4.08
N TRP A 41 -9.55 24.59 -3.80
CA TRP A 41 -9.26 23.18 -4.13
C TRP A 41 -9.24 22.95 -5.65
N PRO A 42 -8.12 22.50 -6.24
CA PRO A 42 -8.06 22.22 -7.67
C PRO A 42 -8.67 20.85 -7.93
N GLY A 43 -9.89 20.85 -8.46
CA GLY A 43 -10.51 19.64 -8.94
C GLY A 43 -11.73 19.98 -9.76
N ASP A 44 -11.91 19.29 -10.88
CA ASP A 44 -13.26 19.15 -11.44
C ASP A 44 -14.12 18.33 -10.46
N ALA A 45 -15.39 18.10 -10.80
CA ALA A 45 -16.31 17.33 -9.95
C ALA A 45 -15.81 15.91 -9.56
N SER A 46 -14.80 15.35 -10.25
CA SER A 46 -14.24 14.01 -10.01
C SER A 46 -13.23 13.94 -8.87
N MET A 47 -12.58 15.05 -8.47
CA MET A 47 -11.57 15.05 -7.40
C MET A 47 -11.92 16.04 -6.29
N THR A 48 -13.01 15.73 -5.58
CA THR A 48 -13.43 16.48 -4.39
C THR A 48 -12.43 16.38 -3.23
N SER A 49 -12.46 17.35 -2.31
CA SER A 49 -11.71 17.32 -1.04
C SER A 49 -11.88 16.00 -0.27
N ARG A 50 -13.11 15.49 -0.24
CA ARG A 50 -13.45 14.19 0.35
C ARG A 50 -12.78 13.01 -0.35
N ALA A 51 -12.79 13.01 -1.69
CA ALA A 51 -12.17 11.93 -2.47
C ALA A 51 -10.66 11.87 -2.21
N TRP A 52 -10.01 13.03 -2.16
CA TRP A 52 -8.60 13.11 -1.79
C TRP A 52 -8.32 12.61 -0.37
N LEU A 53 -9.15 13.00 0.62
CA LEU A 53 -8.99 12.52 2.00
C LEU A 53 -9.13 11.00 2.07
N ARG A 54 -10.08 10.42 1.32
CA ARG A 54 -10.23 8.96 1.24
C ARG A 54 -8.98 8.28 0.67
N HIS A 55 -8.42 8.80 -0.42
CA HIS A 55 -7.18 8.25 -0.98
C HIS A 55 -6.00 8.34 -0.01
N MET A 56 -5.89 9.44 0.74
CA MET A 56 -4.86 9.55 1.79
C MET A 56 -5.01 8.48 2.87
N ILE A 57 -6.24 8.21 3.31
CA ILE A 57 -6.52 7.16 4.31
C ILE A 57 -6.23 5.78 3.72
N GLU A 58 -6.67 5.50 2.50
CA GLU A 58 -6.41 4.25 1.77
C GLU A 58 -4.90 3.99 1.66
N HIS A 59 -4.13 4.94 1.14
CA HIS A 59 -2.68 4.80 1.02
C HIS A 59 -1.96 4.67 2.36
N THR A 60 -2.48 5.32 3.41
CA THR A 60 -1.93 5.16 4.77
C THR A 60 -2.18 3.74 5.29
N MET A 61 -3.38 3.19 5.07
CA MET A 61 -3.69 1.81 5.43
C MET A 61 -2.86 0.81 4.61
N GLU A 62 -2.72 1.03 3.31
CA GLU A 62 -1.86 0.23 2.44
C GLU A 62 -0.43 0.20 2.96
N GLY A 63 0.16 1.36 3.26
CA GLY A 63 1.50 1.44 3.84
C GLY A 63 1.60 0.82 5.24
N MET A 64 0.59 1.00 6.09
CA MET A 64 0.58 0.48 7.46
C MET A 64 0.50 -1.04 7.51
N PHE A 65 -0.25 -1.66 6.59
CA PHE A 65 -0.54 -3.10 6.62
C PHE A 65 0.10 -3.90 5.48
N SER A 66 0.88 -3.27 4.59
CA SER A 66 1.64 -3.96 3.55
C SER A 66 2.64 -4.96 4.13
N ASP A 67 3.19 -5.81 3.27
CA ASP A 67 4.38 -6.59 3.60
C ASP A 67 5.57 -5.65 3.90
N PRO A 68 6.26 -5.80 5.05
CA PRO A 68 7.46 -5.03 5.36
C PRO A 68 8.54 -5.08 4.27
N ILE A 69 8.62 -6.15 3.46
CA ILE A 69 9.61 -6.29 2.38
C ILE A 69 9.50 -5.19 1.30
N HIS A 70 8.32 -4.57 1.17
CA HIS A 70 8.07 -3.49 0.22
C HIS A 70 8.37 -2.10 0.80
N GLY A 71 8.96 -2.01 2.00
CA GLY A 71 9.34 -0.75 2.65
C GLY A 71 8.20 -0.03 3.39
N GLY A 72 7.02 -0.64 3.48
CA GLY A 72 5.93 -0.19 4.36
C GLY A 72 6.07 -0.77 5.77
N ASN A 73 4.94 -1.03 6.44
CA ASN A 73 4.72 -1.73 7.71
C ASN A 73 5.99 -2.05 8.51
N SER A 74 6.69 -1.01 8.96
CA SER A 74 8.02 -1.16 9.53
C SER A 74 7.94 -1.93 10.84
N ASN A 75 8.81 -2.92 11.01
CA ASN A 75 8.81 -3.83 12.16
C ASN A 75 7.48 -4.58 12.37
N GLU A 76 6.68 -4.74 11.31
CA GLU A 76 5.40 -5.46 11.34
C GLU A 76 4.39 -4.86 12.34
N VAL A 77 4.50 -3.57 12.66
CA VAL A 77 3.65 -2.90 13.66
C VAL A 77 2.17 -2.98 13.28
N GLY A 78 1.84 -2.82 11.99
CA GLY A 78 0.46 -2.95 11.51
C GLY A 78 -0.05 -4.39 11.65
N TRP A 79 0.77 -5.38 11.32
CA TRP A 79 0.40 -6.79 11.51
C TRP A 79 0.18 -7.14 12.98
N LYS A 80 1.08 -6.69 13.86
CA LYS A 80 0.95 -6.86 15.31
C LYS A 80 -0.33 -6.23 15.86
N LEU A 81 -0.70 -5.04 15.38
CA LEU A 81 -1.92 -4.34 15.79
C LEU A 81 -3.19 -5.17 15.53
N ILE A 82 -3.23 -5.92 14.43
CA ILE A 82 -4.38 -6.76 14.06
C ILE A 82 -4.19 -8.24 14.44
N ASN A 83 -3.15 -8.57 15.23
CA ASN A 83 -2.75 -9.93 15.57
C ASN A 83 -2.53 -10.84 14.34
N PHE A 84 -2.07 -10.27 13.23
CA PHE A 84 -1.68 -11.05 12.07
C PHE A 84 -0.29 -11.65 12.30
N PRO A 85 -0.11 -12.99 12.21
CA PRO A 85 1.15 -13.67 12.53
C PRO A 85 2.23 -13.53 11.46
N GLY A 86 1.98 -12.70 10.45
CA GLY A 86 2.83 -12.55 9.26
C GLY A 86 2.52 -13.58 8.18
N LEU A 87 3.13 -13.36 7.01
CA LEU A 87 3.14 -14.36 5.96
C LEU A 87 4.00 -15.53 6.44
N LYS A 88 3.36 -16.63 6.84
CA LYS A 88 4.08 -17.89 6.96
C LYS A 88 4.58 -18.24 5.56
N PRO A 89 5.88 -18.51 5.34
CA PRO A 89 6.30 -19.09 4.08
C PRO A 89 5.42 -20.32 3.86
N PHE A 90 4.70 -20.34 2.74
CA PHE A 90 3.94 -21.51 2.34
C PHE A 90 4.91 -22.70 2.29
N GLY A 91 4.80 -23.58 3.29
CA GLY A 91 5.31 -24.95 3.32
C GLY A 91 6.64 -25.23 2.64
N TYR A 92 7.75 -24.94 3.32
CA TYR A 92 8.93 -25.83 3.24
C TYR A 92 8.75 -27.07 4.14
N ASP A 93 7.60 -27.23 4.78
CA ASP A 93 7.25 -28.47 5.47
C ASP A 93 6.70 -29.51 4.49
N PRO A 94 7.12 -30.78 4.61
CA PRO A 94 6.68 -31.89 3.75
C PRO A 94 5.15 -32.02 3.64
N PRO A 95 4.62 -32.53 2.52
CA PRO A 95 5.32 -33.35 1.52
C PRO A 95 5.72 -32.65 0.21
N PHE A 96 5.58 -31.33 0.06
CA PHE A 96 5.79 -30.67 -1.25
C PHE A 96 6.94 -29.64 -1.30
N GLY A 97 7.70 -29.44 -0.22
CA GLY A 97 8.69 -28.37 -0.08
C GLY A 97 10.16 -28.72 -0.38
N TYR A 98 10.48 -29.90 -0.94
CA TYR A 98 11.87 -30.36 -1.11
C TYR A 98 12.09 -31.03 -2.47
N TYR A 99 12.21 -30.26 -3.55
CA TYR A 99 12.65 -30.81 -4.85
C TYR A 99 14.12 -30.53 -5.18
N ASP A 100 14.74 -29.52 -4.56
CA ASP A 100 16.04 -29.01 -5.04
C ASP A 100 17.25 -29.42 -4.19
N ALA A 101 17.07 -30.12 -3.06
CA ALA A 101 18.15 -30.27 -2.06
C ALA A 101 18.46 -31.69 -1.56
N ILE A 102 17.85 -32.77 -2.08
CA ILE A 102 18.17 -34.15 -1.63
C ILE A 102 18.25 -35.17 -2.77
N ILE A 103 18.92 -34.86 -3.89
CA ILE A 103 19.29 -35.92 -4.83
C ILE A 103 20.76 -35.73 -5.25
N PRO A 104 21.72 -36.31 -4.48
CA PRO A 104 23.14 -36.24 -4.81
C PRO A 104 23.50 -36.89 -6.16
N GLU A 105 22.59 -37.69 -6.74
CA GLU A 105 22.82 -38.49 -7.95
C GLU A 105 21.96 -38.10 -9.16
N LEU A 106 21.19 -36.99 -9.12
CA LEU A 106 20.49 -36.52 -10.31
C LEU A 106 21.42 -35.66 -11.15
N GLU A 107 22.19 -36.32 -12.00
CA GLU A 107 22.73 -35.68 -13.18
C GLU A 107 21.54 -35.34 -14.10
N TYR A 108 21.16 -34.06 -14.12
CA TYR A 108 20.13 -33.60 -15.05
C TYR A 108 20.62 -33.88 -16.47
N PRO A 109 19.82 -34.56 -17.32
CA PRO A 109 20.18 -34.63 -18.72
C PRO A 109 20.28 -33.19 -19.27
N PRO A 110 21.25 -32.91 -20.16
CA PRO A 110 21.38 -31.59 -20.74
C PRO A 110 20.04 -31.17 -21.34
N PHE A 111 19.68 -29.91 -21.13
CA PHE A 111 18.43 -29.35 -21.64
C PHE A 111 18.30 -29.65 -23.14
N VAL A 112 17.29 -30.44 -23.51
CA VAL A 112 16.90 -30.67 -24.89
C VAL A 112 15.76 -29.72 -25.19
N PRO A 113 15.96 -28.65 -25.99
CA PRO A 113 14.89 -27.75 -26.35
C PRO A 113 13.81 -28.51 -27.12
N TYR A 114 12.55 -28.32 -26.74
CA TYR A 114 11.43 -28.87 -27.49
C TYR A 114 11.34 -28.19 -28.87
N THR A 115 11.55 -28.94 -29.95
CA THR A 115 11.54 -28.41 -31.33
C THR A 115 10.18 -28.48 -32.03
N GLY A 116 9.11 -28.88 -31.33
CA GLY A 116 7.76 -29.01 -31.91
C GLY A 116 7.64 -30.08 -33.01
N PRO A 117 6.41 -30.46 -33.39
CA PRO A 117 6.20 -31.25 -34.60
C PRO A 117 6.50 -30.36 -35.81
N GLY A 118 7.44 -30.80 -36.65
CA GLY A 118 7.83 -30.08 -37.86
C GLY A 118 6.61 -29.76 -38.72
N ARG A 119 6.45 -28.49 -39.11
CA ARG A 119 5.60 -28.16 -40.25
C ARG A 119 6.28 -28.72 -41.50
N GLU A 120 5.83 -29.89 -41.93
CA GLU A 120 6.01 -30.31 -43.32
C GLU A 120 5.28 -29.30 -44.21
N GLY A 121 6.00 -28.80 -45.22
CA GLY A 121 5.52 -27.82 -46.20
C GLY A 121 4.65 -28.42 -47.29
#